data_AF-A0A1D1XEV3-F1
#
_entry.id   AF-A0A1D1XEV3-F1
#
_cell.length_a   1.000
_cell.length_b   1.000
_cell.length_c   1.000
_cell.angle_alpha   90.00
_cell.angle_beta   90.00
_cell.angle_gamma   90.00
#
_symmetry.space_group_name_H-M   'P 1'
#
loop_
_entity.id
_entity.type
_entity.pdbx_description
1 polymer ?
#
loop_
_entity_poly.entity_id
_entity_poly.type
_entity_poly.pdbx_seq_one_letter_code
_entity_poly.pdbx_strand_id
1 'polypeptide(L)'
;HHSAPREVKQGGTRPKPYGGAMAPPSPPRLATALFLYLLASSVGASSPSPHRAGNRKAAQVGRVVFILAGQSNMSGRGGVVNNTWDGVVPPECRPDPSIQRLSAALRWEEAREPLHADIDVYAVCGVGPGMAFANAVRGGGGGFAEVGLVPCAVGNTKVGQWQKG
;
A
#
# COMPACT_ATOMS: atom_id res chain seq x y z
N HIS A 1 43.29 8.35 49.36
CA HIS A 1 43.84 7.47 48.30
C HIS A 1 42.90 7.56 47.09
N HIS A 2 43.10 8.48 46.13
CA HIS A 2 43.97 8.34 44.94
C HIS A 2 43.64 7.06 44.15
N SER A 3 43.25 7.04 42.87
CA SER A 3 43.21 8.03 41.79
C SER A 3 42.34 7.50 40.64
N ALA A 4 41.77 8.39 39.82
CA ALA A 4 41.21 8.08 38.50
C ALA A 4 42.30 8.14 37.40
N PRO A 5 42.15 7.46 36.25
CA PRO A 5 42.86 7.79 35.01
C PRO A 5 41.89 8.45 34.00
N ARG A 6 42.08 9.74 33.68
CA ARG A 6 42.86 10.32 32.57
C ARG A 6 42.29 10.10 31.17
N GLU A 7 41.67 11.19 30.70
CA GLU A 7 41.32 11.58 29.34
C GLU A 7 42.54 11.56 28.40
N VAL A 8 42.39 10.98 27.20
CA VAL A 8 43.36 11.09 26.10
C VAL A 8 42.74 11.94 25.00
N LYS A 9 43.21 13.19 24.91
CA LYS A 9 43.09 14.04 23.72
C LYS A 9 44.25 13.73 22.77
N GLN A 10 43.94 13.30 21.55
CA GLN A 10 44.77 13.50 20.36
C GLN A 10 43.80 14.08 19.31
N GLY A 11 44.00 15.27 18.74
CA GLY A 11 45.25 15.78 18.19
C GLY A 11 45.15 15.59 16.67
N GLY A 12 44.71 16.64 15.97
CA GLY A 12 44.20 16.56 14.61
C GLY A 12 45.22 16.23 13.53
N THR A 13 44.71 15.94 12.33
CA THR A 13 45.14 16.54 11.05
C THR A 13 44.19 16.05 9.95
N ARG A 14 43.63 17.00 9.19
CA ARG A 14 42.81 16.76 7.99
C ARG A 14 43.67 17.10 6.77
N PRO A 15 43.85 16.18 5.79
CA PRO A 15 44.18 16.57 4.44
C PRO A 15 42.96 16.47 3.50
N LYS A 16 43.10 17.20 2.39
CA LYS A 16 42.12 17.70 1.42
C LYS A 16 41.55 16.63 0.46
N PRO A 17 40.46 16.96 -0.29
CA PRO A 17 39.77 16.03 -1.17
C PRO A 17 40.55 15.82 -2.47
N TYR A 18 40.66 14.58 -2.93
CA TYR A 18 41.06 14.29 -4.30
C TYR A 18 39.86 14.53 -5.21
N GLY A 19 39.95 15.60 -6.01
CA GLY A 19 39.12 15.81 -7.18
C GLY A 19 39.44 14.78 -8.27
N GLY A 20 38.45 14.48 -9.08
CA GLY A 20 38.57 13.59 -10.22
C GLY A 20 37.21 13.22 -10.78
N ALA A 21 36.49 14.21 -11.33
CA ALA A 21 35.37 13.93 -12.22
C ALA A 21 35.95 13.35 -13.52
N MET A 22 35.70 12.07 -13.79
CA MET A 22 35.98 11.45 -15.09
C MET A 22 34.68 11.38 -15.90
N ALA A 23 34.69 12.05 -17.04
CA ALA A 23 33.62 12.11 -18.02
C ALA A 23 33.36 10.73 -18.68
N PRO A 24 32.14 10.46 -19.16
CA PRO A 24 31.82 9.23 -19.89
C PRO A 24 32.45 9.22 -21.29
N PRO A 25 32.86 8.06 -21.82
CA PRO A 25 33.33 7.95 -23.19
C PRO A 25 32.17 8.12 -24.20
N SER A 26 32.42 8.90 -25.25
CA SER A 26 31.55 9.09 -26.42
C SER A 26 31.76 7.97 -27.47
N PRO A 27 30.78 7.74 -28.37
CA PRO A 27 30.62 6.48 -29.11
C PRO A 27 31.42 6.43 -30.43
N PRO A 28 31.70 5.23 -30.99
CA PRO A 28 32.17 5.10 -32.36
C PRO A 28 31.04 5.36 -33.37
N ARG A 29 31.44 6.03 -34.45
CA ARG A 29 30.65 6.57 -35.55
C ARG A 29 30.45 5.56 -36.67
N LEU A 30 29.26 5.66 -37.30
CA LEU A 30 28.91 5.39 -38.69
C LEU A 30 29.22 4.01 -39.30
N ALA A 31 28.15 3.22 -39.47
CA ALA A 31 27.98 2.41 -40.68
C ALA A 31 26.62 2.77 -41.30
N THR A 32 26.73 3.42 -42.45
CA THR A 32 25.72 3.91 -43.38
C THR A 32 25.07 2.76 -44.18
N ALA A 33 23.73 2.70 -44.24
CA ALA A 33 22.92 2.17 -45.35
C ALA A 33 21.43 2.29 -44.96
N LEU A 34 20.77 3.43 -45.20
CA LEU A 34 20.01 3.71 -46.41
C LEU A 34 19.09 2.54 -46.85
N PHE A 35 17.90 2.43 -46.25
CA PHE A 35 16.75 1.76 -46.89
C PHE A 35 15.42 2.38 -46.41
N LEU A 36 15.31 3.70 -46.57
CA LEU A 36 14.01 4.37 -46.73
C LEU A 36 13.47 3.97 -48.10
N TYR A 37 12.68 2.91 -48.17
CA TYR A 37 11.96 2.53 -49.39
C TYR A 37 10.49 2.95 -49.31
N LEU A 38 10.22 4.00 -50.09
CA LEU A 38 9.01 4.32 -50.84
C LEU A 38 7.63 4.30 -50.14
N LEU A 39 7.13 5.53 -49.95
CA LEU A 39 5.74 5.90 -50.20
C LEU A 39 5.34 5.57 -51.65
N ALA A 40 4.31 4.73 -51.84
CA ALA A 40 3.41 4.80 -52.99
C ALA A 40 2.10 4.00 -52.73
N SER A 41 1.05 4.77 -52.45
CA SER A 41 -0.31 4.66 -52.99
C SER A 41 -1.07 3.31 -52.95
N SER A 42 -2.05 3.23 -52.04
CA SER A 42 -3.43 2.94 -52.45
C SER A 42 -4.42 3.42 -51.38
N VAL A 43 -5.23 4.40 -51.76
CA VAL A 43 -6.48 4.75 -51.08
C VAL A 43 -7.39 3.53 -51.17
N GLY A 44 -7.53 2.79 -50.07
CA GLY A 44 -8.50 1.72 -49.91
C GLY A 44 -9.77 2.27 -49.29
N ALA A 45 -10.85 2.25 -50.06
CA ALA A 45 -12.18 2.70 -49.66
C ALA A 45 -12.71 2.00 -48.40
N SER A 46 -13.42 2.78 -47.59
CA SER A 46 -14.09 2.40 -46.36
C SER A 46 -15.04 1.22 -46.55
N SER A 47 -14.87 0.17 -45.74
CA SER A 47 -15.95 -0.77 -45.41
C SER A 47 -16.40 -0.50 -43.97
N PRO A 48 -17.68 -0.16 -43.72
CA PRO A 48 -18.20 -0.10 -42.36
C PRO A 48 -18.34 -1.53 -41.84
N SER A 49 -17.36 -1.97 -41.06
CA SER A 49 -17.46 -3.24 -40.35
C SER A 49 -18.57 -3.14 -39.28
N PRO A 50 -19.53 -4.09 -39.24
CA PRO A 50 -20.63 -4.04 -38.31
C PRO A 50 -20.10 -4.30 -36.90
N HIS A 51 -20.47 -3.42 -35.98
CA HIS A 51 -20.36 -3.65 -34.54
C HIS A 51 -18.97 -4.10 -34.05
N ARG A 52 -18.04 -3.14 -33.98
CA ARG A 52 -17.10 -3.12 -32.85
C ARG A 52 -17.94 -2.90 -31.60
N ALA A 53 -18.49 -3.99 -31.05
CA ALA A 53 -18.96 -4.06 -29.69
C ALA A 53 -17.76 -3.65 -28.83
N GLY A 54 -17.69 -2.36 -28.53
CA GLY A 54 -16.73 -1.82 -27.60
C GLY A 54 -16.89 -2.62 -26.34
N ASN A 55 -15.90 -3.43 -26.05
CA ASN A 55 -15.73 -4.10 -24.77
C ASN A 55 -15.50 -2.98 -23.75
N ARG A 56 -16.57 -2.28 -23.36
CA ARG A 56 -16.56 -1.47 -22.16
C ARG A 56 -16.35 -2.49 -21.06
N LYS A 57 -15.10 -2.64 -20.60
CA LYS A 57 -14.88 -3.01 -19.20
C LYS A 57 -15.89 -2.14 -18.45
N ALA A 58 -16.87 -2.77 -17.80
CA ALA A 58 -17.85 -2.04 -17.00
C ALA A 58 -17.06 -1.00 -16.21
N ALA A 59 -17.40 0.28 -16.41
CA ALA A 59 -16.62 1.36 -15.82
C ALA A 59 -16.59 1.10 -14.33
N GLN A 60 -15.39 0.80 -13.79
CA GLN A 60 -15.25 0.52 -12.37
C GLN A 60 -15.77 1.77 -11.65
N VAL A 61 -16.84 1.60 -10.88
CA VAL A 61 -17.34 2.56 -9.90
C VAL A 61 -16.15 2.92 -9.00
N GLY A 62 -16.08 4.14 -8.46
CA GLY A 62 -14.94 4.59 -7.65
C GLY A 62 -14.72 3.76 -6.36
N ARG A 63 -14.14 4.40 -5.34
CA ARG A 63 -13.95 3.73 -4.04
C ARG A 63 -15.31 3.46 -3.36
N VAL A 64 -15.52 2.23 -2.89
CA VAL A 64 -16.57 1.89 -1.91
C VAL A 64 -15.96 1.90 -0.52
N VAL A 65 -16.68 2.42 0.49
CA VAL A 65 -16.16 2.57 1.85
C VAL A 65 -17.03 1.80 2.85
N PHE A 66 -16.38 1.05 3.74
CA PHE A 66 -17.01 0.29 4.82
C PHE A 66 -16.50 0.77 6.18
N ILE A 67 -17.42 1.04 7.10
CA ILE A 67 -17.10 1.40 8.49
C ILE A 67 -17.07 0.12 9.33
N LEU A 68 -15.98 -0.09 10.05
CA LEU A 68 -15.75 -1.24 10.92
C LEU A 68 -15.88 -0.80 12.38
N ALA A 69 -17.11 -0.79 12.90
CA ALA A 69 -17.41 -0.39 14.27
C ALA A 69 -17.82 -1.58 15.14
N GLY A 70 -17.63 -1.44 16.45
CA GLY A 70 -17.97 -2.47 17.42
C GLY A 70 -16.94 -2.59 18.53
N GLN A 71 -16.80 -3.80 19.07
CA GLN A 71 -15.91 -4.12 20.19
C GLN A 71 -14.70 -4.98 19.76
N SER A 72 -14.05 -5.65 20.72
CA SER A 72 -12.79 -6.40 20.55
C SER A 72 -12.80 -7.43 19.42
N ASN A 73 -13.92 -8.11 19.19
CA ASN A 73 -14.03 -9.08 18.10
C ASN A 73 -13.97 -8.41 16.71
N MET A 74 -14.38 -7.15 16.59
CA MET A 74 -14.23 -6.34 15.37
C MET A 74 -12.84 -5.71 15.29
N SER A 75 -12.32 -5.17 16.40
CA SER A 75 -10.97 -4.59 16.39
C SER A 75 -9.86 -5.64 16.17
N GLY A 76 -10.14 -6.90 16.51
CA GLY A 76 -9.34 -8.07 16.16
C GLY A 76 -8.53 -8.60 17.33
N ARG A 77 -8.67 -9.90 17.60
CA ARG A 77 -7.92 -10.64 18.65
C ARG A 77 -7.37 -11.99 18.17
N GLY A 78 -7.52 -12.30 16.89
CA GLY A 78 -6.96 -13.52 16.32
C GLY A 78 -5.43 -13.53 16.42
N GLY A 79 -4.87 -14.63 16.94
CA GLY A 79 -3.42 -14.78 17.15
C GLY A 79 -2.84 -14.02 18.34
N VAL A 80 -3.67 -13.35 19.16
CA VAL A 80 -3.18 -12.65 20.37
C VAL A 80 -3.14 -13.62 21.55
N VAL A 81 -1.94 -13.84 22.10
CA VAL A 81 -1.69 -14.66 23.31
C VAL A 81 -0.78 -13.87 24.25
N ASN A 82 -1.11 -13.82 25.54
CA ASN A 82 -0.33 -13.09 26.56
C ASN A 82 0.01 -11.64 26.13
N ASN A 83 -0.98 -10.90 25.62
CA ASN A 83 -0.82 -9.53 25.09
C ASN A 83 0.24 -9.39 23.98
N THR A 84 0.48 -10.45 23.21
CA THR A 84 1.37 -10.41 22.04
C THR A 84 0.65 -11.03 20.86
N TRP A 85 0.64 -10.35 19.71
CA TRP A 85 0.14 -10.93 18.48
C TRP A 85 1.23 -11.80 17.83
N ASP A 86 0.87 -13.01 17.39
CA ASP A 86 1.79 -13.96 16.74
C ASP A 86 2.26 -13.54 15.35
N GLY A 87 1.66 -12.51 14.75
CA GLY A 87 1.97 -12.02 13.41
C GLY A 87 1.47 -12.92 12.28
N VAL A 88 0.68 -13.96 12.59
CA VAL A 88 0.15 -14.89 11.59
C VAL A 88 -1.05 -14.25 10.91
N VAL A 89 -0.95 -14.06 9.59
CA VAL A 89 -2.02 -13.53 8.74
C VAL A 89 -2.53 -14.66 7.82
N PRO A 90 -3.80 -15.08 7.95
CA PRO A 90 -4.40 -16.07 7.05
C PRO A 90 -4.36 -15.62 5.57
N PRO A 91 -4.34 -16.56 4.61
CA PRO A 91 -4.35 -16.23 3.18
C PRO A 91 -5.50 -15.32 2.74
N GLU A 92 -6.66 -15.45 3.36
CA GLU A 92 -7.87 -14.68 3.08
C GLU A 92 -7.73 -13.22 3.54
N CYS A 93 -6.79 -12.94 4.45
CA CYS A 93 -6.51 -11.61 4.99
C CYS A 93 -5.29 -10.94 4.33
N ARG A 94 -4.80 -11.48 3.20
CA ARG A 94 -3.64 -10.92 2.50
C ARG A 94 -3.90 -9.47 2.06
N PRO A 95 -2.89 -8.58 2.15
CA PRO A 95 -2.99 -7.23 1.63
C PRO A 95 -3.18 -7.21 0.10
N ASP A 96 -3.93 -6.22 -0.38
CA ASP A 96 -4.11 -5.92 -1.80
C ASP A 96 -4.01 -4.41 -1.99
N PRO A 97 -3.25 -3.89 -2.98
CA PRO A 97 -3.11 -2.44 -3.21
C PRO A 97 -4.42 -1.70 -3.44
N SER A 98 -5.48 -2.40 -3.85
CA SER A 98 -6.83 -1.87 -4.03
C SER A 98 -7.74 -2.01 -2.81
N ILE A 99 -7.18 -2.40 -1.66
CA ILE A 99 -7.83 -2.36 -0.36
C ILE A 99 -7.06 -1.37 0.52
N GLN A 100 -7.69 -0.26 0.86
CA GLN A 100 -7.10 0.81 1.65
C GLN A 100 -7.75 0.88 3.02
N ARG A 101 -7.00 1.34 4.03
CA ARG A 101 -7.44 1.59 5.40
C ARG A 101 -7.27 3.07 5.72
N LEU A 102 -8.23 3.66 6.42
CA LEU A 102 -8.07 5.00 6.98
C LEU A 102 -7.36 4.91 8.33
N SER A 103 -6.12 5.41 8.39
CA SER A 103 -5.33 5.46 9.62
C SER A 103 -5.84 6.47 10.64
N ALA A 104 -5.39 6.39 11.89
CA ALA A 104 -5.67 7.37 12.94
C ALA A 104 -5.20 8.80 12.56
N ALA A 105 -4.20 8.91 11.68
CA ALA A 105 -3.72 10.16 11.11
C ALA A 105 -4.60 10.69 9.95
N LEU A 106 -5.78 10.09 9.71
CA LEU A 106 -6.73 10.43 8.65
C LEU A 106 -6.12 10.32 7.23
N ARG A 107 -5.18 9.37 7.05
CA ARG A 107 -4.58 9.07 5.75
C ARG A 107 -4.99 7.67 5.29
N TRP A 108 -5.29 7.56 4.01
CA TRP A 108 -5.47 6.27 3.35
C TRP A 108 -4.12 5.61 3.13
N GLU A 109 -4.01 4.37 3.53
CA GLU A 109 -2.83 3.52 3.36
C GLU A 109 -3.26 2.10 2.99
N GLU A 110 -2.36 1.29 2.44
CA GLU A 110 -2.67 -0.11 2.12
C GLU A 110 -3.10 -0.87 3.38
N ALA A 111 -4.24 -1.53 3.32
CA ALA A 111 -4.81 -2.21 4.47
C ALA A 111 -4.00 -3.48 4.82
N ARG A 112 -3.62 -3.59 6.09
CA ARG A 112 -2.87 -4.72 6.66
C ARG A 112 -3.40 -5.03 8.06
N GLU A 113 -3.43 -6.30 8.43
CA GLU A 113 -3.70 -6.67 9.83
C GLU A 113 -2.51 -6.26 10.72
N PRO A 114 -2.75 -5.83 11.97
CA PRO A 114 -4.06 -5.61 12.61
C PRO A 114 -4.68 -4.27 12.19
N LEU A 115 -5.92 -4.28 11.68
CA LEU A 115 -6.55 -3.06 11.14
C LEU A 115 -6.81 -1.94 12.16
N HIS A 116 -6.91 -2.28 13.45
CA HIS A 116 -7.22 -1.33 14.52
C HIS A 116 -6.02 -0.99 15.42
N ALA A 117 -4.78 -1.33 15.02
CA ALA A 117 -3.59 -1.16 15.86
C ALA A 117 -3.35 0.28 16.36
N ASP A 118 -3.75 1.29 15.58
CA ASP A 118 -3.67 2.73 15.93
C ASP A 118 -5.04 3.32 16.36
N ILE A 119 -6.09 2.49 16.46
CA ILE A 119 -7.46 2.90 16.81
C ILE A 119 -7.86 2.36 18.19
N ASP A 120 -7.78 1.05 18.40
CA ASP A 120 -8.07 0.38 19.68
C ASP A 120 -6.81 0.35 20.55
N VAL A 121 -6.25 1.53 20.82
CA VAL A 121 -4.94 1.74 21.47
C VAL A 121 -4.84 1.20 22.90
N TYR A 122 -5.96 0.79 23.49
CA TYR A 122 -6.03 0.23 24.84
C TYR A 122 -5.76 -1.27 24.89
N ALA A 123 -5.58 -1.93 23.74
CA ALA A 123 -5.33 -3.36 23.66
C ALA A 123 -4.41 -3.73 22.50
N VAL A 124 -3.70 -4.86 22.63
CA VAL A 124 -2.98 -5.47 21.51
C VAL A 124 -4.00 -6.06 20.54
N CYS A 125 -4.00 -5.53 19.32
CA CYS A 125 -4.84 -6.00 18.23
C CYS A 125 -4.15 -7.14 17.48
N GLY A 126 -4.96 -8.09 17.00
CA GLY A 126 -4.55 -9.12 16.06
C GLY A 126 -5.50 -9.15 14.87
N VAL A 127 -5.66 -10.31 14.25
CA VAL A 127 -6.54 -10.46 13.10
C VAL A 127 -8.00 -10.19 13.49
N GLY A 128 -8.67 -9.33 12.72
CA GLY A 128 -10.11 -9.10 12.75
C GLY A 128 -10.81 -9.63 11.48
N PRO A 129 -12.12 -9.35 11.30
CA PRO A 129 -12.86 -9.81 10.12
C PRO A 129 -12.65 -8.93 8.87
N GLY A 130 -12.06 -7.74 9.03
CA GLY A 130 -12.07 -6.69 8.01
C GLY A 130 -11.34 -7.05 6.71
N MET A 131 -10.13 -7.64 6.81
CA MET A 131 -9.37 -8.00 5.61
C MET A 131 -10.02 -9.15 4.82
N ALA A 132 -10.47 -10.20 5.50
CA ALA A 132 -11.18 -11.32 4.86
C ALA A 132 -12.46 -10.84 4.15
N PHE A 133 -13.23 -9.97 4.82
CA PHE A 133 -14.41 -9.33 4.23
C PHE A 133 -14.05 -8.52 2.97
N ALA A 134 -13.05 -7.64 3.05
CA ALA A 134 -12.65 -6.78 1.95
C ALA A 134 -12.18 -7.59 0.72
N ASN A 135 -11.36 -8.64 0.95
CA ASN A 135 -10.93 -9.55 -0.10
C ASN A 135 -12.10 -10.31 -0.74
N ALA A 136 -13.08 -10.75 0.05
CA ALA A 136 -14.28 -11.41 -0.47
C ALA A 136 -15.12 -10.44 -1.34
N VAL A 137 -15.32 -9.20 -0.90
CA VAL A 137 -16.01 -8.16 -1.69
C VAL A 137 -15.27 -7.89 -3.00
N ARG A 138 -13.93 -7.83 -2.95
CA ARG A 138 -13.07 -7.61 -4.12
C ARG A 138 -13.15 -8.77 -5.12
N GLY A 139 -13.09 -10.01 -4.63
CA GLY A 139 -13.16 -11.23 -5.45
C GLY A 139 -14.55 -11.51 -6.02
N GLY A 140 -15.62 -11.04 -5.36
CA GLY A 140 -17.02 -11.25 -5.76
C GLY A 140 -17.49 -10.47 -6.99
N GLY A 141 -16.60 -9.76 -7.69
CA GLY A 141 -16.94 -9.05 -8.93
C GLY A 141 -17.72 -7.74 -8.70
N GLY A 142 -17.69 -7.20 -7.48
CA GLY A 142 -18.15 -5.84 -7.23
C GLY A 142 -17.38 -4.89 -8.16
N GLY A 143 -18.09 -4.21 -9.05
CA GLY A 143 -17.51 -3.32 -10.06
C GLY A 143 -16.91 -2.04 -9.48
N PHE A 144 -16.21 -2.12 -8.35
CA PHE A 144 -15.52 -1.03 -7.67
C PHE A 144 -14.06 -0.99 -8.09
N ALA A 145 -13.46 0.18 -8.15
CA ALA A 145 -12.03 0.34 -8.40
C ALA A 145 -11.21 0.00 -7.14
N GLU A 146 -11.76 0.31 -5.96
CA GLU A 146 -11.06 0.24 -4.69
C GLU A 146 -12.03 0.01 -3.52
N VAL A 147 -11.58 -0.69 -2.47
CA VAL A 147 -12.29 -0.90 -1.21
C VAL A 147 -11.59 -0.12 -0.10
N GLY A 148 -12.31 0.79 0.56
CA GLY A 148 -11.83 1.54 1.72
C GLY A 148 -12.41 0.99 3.02
N LEU A 149 -11.55 0.75 4.00
CA LEU A 149 -11.91 0.33 5.36
C LEU A 149 -11.69 1.49 6.34
N VAL A 150 -12.70 1.80 7.14
CA VAL A 150 -12.63 2.82 8.19
C VAL A 150 -12.74 2.11 9.55
N PRO A 151 -11.62 1.78 10.19
CA PRO A 151 -11.61 1.16 11.51
C PRO A 151 -12.08 2.14 12.59
N CYS A 152 -13.04 1.71 13.40
CA CYS A 152 -13.59 2.50 14.49
C CYS A 152 -13.82 1.68 15.77
N ALA A 153 -13.70 0.35 15.73
CA ALA A 153 -14.00 -0.50 16.87
C ALA A 153 -13.02 -0.28 18.03
N VAL A 154 -13.55 -0.35 19.26
CA VAL A 154 -12.78 -0.21 20.51
C VAL A 154 -13.16 -1.33 21.46
N GLY A 155 -12.18 -2.05 21.99
CA GLY A 155 -12.39 -3.18 22.88
C GLY A 155 -13.06 -2.78 24.20
N ASN A 156 -13.72 -3.75 24.85
CA ASN A 156 -14.29 -3.59 26.19
C ASN A 156 -15.31 -2.44 26.35
N THR A 157 -15.94 -2.02 25.25
CA THR A 157 -17.04 -1.02 25.28
C THR A 157 -18.40 -1.69 25.33
N LYS A 158 -19.31 -1.11 26.12
CA LYS A 158 -20.74 -1.42 26.14
C LYS A 158 -21.50 -0.54 25.15
N VAL A 159 -22.67 -0.97 24.69
CA VAL A 159 -23.52 -0.18 23.77
C VAL A 159 -23.87 1.22 24.31
N GLY A 160 -24.00 1.37 25.63
CA GLY A 160 -24.23 2.67 26.26
C GLY A 160 -23.08 3.68 26.06
N GLN A 161 -21.86 3.20 25.80
CA GLN A 161 -20.70 4.05 25.48
C GLN A 161 -20.67 4.48 24.01
N TRP A 162 -21.61 4.00 23.18
CA TRP A 162 -21.79 4.32 21.77
C TRP A 162 -23.04 5.18 21.51
N GLN A 163 -23.63 5.76 22.56
CA GLN A 163 -24.72 6.71 22.39
C GLN A 163 -24.25 7.92 21.59
N LYS A 164 -25.20 8.57 20.92
CA LYS A 164 -24.96 9.89 20.33
C LYS A 164 -24.49 10.82 21.46
N GLY A 165 -23.40 11.56 21.18
CA GLY A 165 -22.75 12.46 22.14
C GLY A 165 -23.69 13.39 22.88
#